data_AF-A0A5P9H922-F1
#
_entry.id   AF-A0A5P9H922-F1
#
_cell.length_a   1.000
_cell.length_b   1.000
_cell.length_c   1.000
_cell.angle_alpha   90.00
_cell.angle_beta   90.00
_cell.angle_gamma   90.00
#
_symmetry.space_group_name_H-M   'P 1'
#
loop_
_entity.id
_entity.type
_entity.pdbx_description
1 polymer ?
#
loop_
_entity_poly.entity_id
_entity_poly.type
_entity_poly.pdbx_seq_one_letter_code
_entity_poly.pdbx_strand_id
1 'polypeptide(L)'
;MDFQGTRRLGVSSGRLLAGLVGLTLLAGCGDDEARFVSAPEMQAGDSIEGELTSTSPVNLNNGTRHSAHWMCGSGEAERYRYTLDAPFAASLAAFDDEGHWIGSAESGPDGEPAILLSAPEAQRCTLVVINGQDGAAFGPYTLAAEAAEAEEGLVADRPLIGRLEDGGAEYSLSLDAPAHLNLALSGEQGLDMHLAGEDVNQRAESCAPGELRLDAYLEPGDYRVRLGRAAKPNVAATECASQVLSTGGAYQLVAERRDLSDGRRNGGPLRDGDRINGGLEGGVSNTYTLHLDEAAEVTLDLGSSAFDALLNVIGSGTNISNDDGGMGTDSRVQTVLMAGDYRVEVTSYDGTGGDYELSMRRGEFDGEFRNDGPIASGEEVRGQYVGVGENRYRFTVEETAEVNLALDSLDFDPMLSLQGEGVELSDDDSGGDRNSLINTVLEPGTYTLEVQSYSGSGIYTLSADASPFEGRMSDGGEVAPGETVYGQMALGGRLSYRLVVEEARDVVLESTSSAVDTVMRLTGNGIDEQNDDATGLGFGSRISERLQPGTYEVEISAFGSNRGTVRLSIGE
;
A
#
# COMPACT_ATOMS: atom_id res chain seq x y z
N MET A 1 61.70 -97.41 -25.27
CA MET A 1 62.91 -97.02 -24.52
C MET A 1 62.44 -96.25 -23.32
N ASP A 2 62.60 -96.68 -22.08
CA ASP A 2 62.97 -97.96 -21.50
C ASP A 2 62.44 -97.84 -20.07
N PHE A 3 61.68 -98.84 -19.61
CA PHE A 3 62.05 -99.68 -18.47
C PHE A 3 62.15 -98.94 -17.13
N GLN A 4 61.16 -99.16 -16.25
CA GLN A 4 61.25 -100.11 -15.11
C GLN A 4 62.02 -99.51 -13.92
N GLY A 5 61.66 -99.72 -12.67
CA GLY A 5 60.67 -100.55 -11.99
C GLY A 5 60.36 -99.86 -10.65
N THR A 6 59.71 -100.40 -9.63
CA THR A 6 59.19 -101.73 -9.27
C THR A 6 58.65 -101.51 -7.84
N ARG A 7 57.39 -101.85 -7.53
CA ARG A 7 56.98 -102.94 -6.60
C ARG A 7 57.43 -102.74 -5.12
N ARG A 8 56.61 -102.92 -4.07
CA ARG A 8 55.48 -103.82 -3.85
C ARG A 8 54.81 -103.54 -2.46
N LEU A 9 53.49 -103.73 -2.41
CA LEU A 9 52.64 -104.43 -1.40
C LEU A 9 52.77 -104.18 0.12
N GLY A 10 51.61 -103.99 0.79
CA GLY A 10 51.41 -104.53 2.15
C GLY A 10 50.35 -103.87 3.05
N VAL A 11 49.08 -104.21 2.85
CA VAL A 11 47.92 -104.31 3.78
C VAL A 11 48.12 -103.94 5.28
N SER A 12 47.27 -103.07 5.84
CA SER A 12 46.25 -103.41 6.86
C SER A 12 45.65 -102.19 7.60
N SER A 13 44.33 -102.24 7.73
CA SER A 13 43.40 -101.65 8.71
C SER A 13 43.91 -100.80 9.88
N GLY A 14 43.22 -99.67 10.13
CA GLY A 14 43.17 -99.05 11.46
C GLY A 14 42.64 -97.62 11.43
N ARG A 15 41.36 -97.42 11.79
CA ARG A 15 40.75 -96.10 12.05
C ARG A 15 41.54 -95.35 13.14
N LEU A 16 41.85 -94.06 12.93
CA LEU A 16 41.77 -93.05 13.99
C LEU A 16 41.82 -91.63 13.42
N LEU A 17 41.01 -90.77 14.02
CA LEU A 17 40.81 -89.35 13.72
C LEU A 17 42.11 -88.54 13.83
N ALA A 18 42.30 -87.55 12.96
CA ALA A 18 42.48 -86.13 13.30
C ALA A 18 42.97 -85.30 12.09
N GLY A 19 42.24 -84.20 11.83
CA GLY A 19 42.76 -82.85 11.50
C GLY A 19 43.69 -82.66 10.30
N LEU A 20 43.19 -81.97 9.27
CA LEU A 20 43.79 -80.76 8.66
C LEU A 20 42.97 -80.39 7.40
N VAL A 21 41.99 -79.50 7.57
CA VAL A 21 41.42 -78.75 6.44
C VAL A 21 42.34 -77.55 6.21
N GLY A 22 43.07 -77.58 5.09
CA GLY A 22 43.83 -76.44 4.61
C GLY A 22 42.87 -75.32 4.23
N LEU A 23 42.84 -74.27 5.05
CA LEU A 23 42.22 -73.00 4.73
C LEU A 23 43.15 -72.28 3.72
N THR A 24 42.78 -72.25 2.45
CA THR A 24 43.33 -71.28 1.50
C THR A 24 42.71 -69.93 1.79
N LEU A 25 43.42 -69.10 2.56
CA LEU A 25 43.16 -67.67 2.69
C LEU A 25 43.55 -67.00 1.37
N LEU A 26 42.55 -66.72 0.52
CA LEU A 26 42.65 -65.66 -0.47
C LEU A 26 42.53 -64.34 0.29
N ALA A 27 43.67 -63.81 0.73
CA ALA A 27 43.77 -62.41 1.14
C ALA A 27 43.65 -61.56 -0.13
N GLY A 28 42.42 -61.16 -0.46
CA GLY A 28 42.20 -59.99 -1.30
C GLY A 28 42.41 -58.77 -0.42
N CYS A 29 43.60 -58.16 -0.49
CA CYS A 29 43.76 -56.78 -0.08
C CYS A 29 43.09 -55.92 -1.15
N GLY A 30 41.81 -55.58 -0.95
CA GLY A 30 41.28 -54.33 -1.48
C GLY A 30 41.77 -53.22 -0.56
N ASP A 31 42.34 -52.16 -1.13
CA ASP A 31 42.60 -50.92 -0.41
C ASP A 31 41.23 -50.29 -0.07
N ASP A 32 40.58 -50.76 0.99
CA ASP A 32 39.52 -50.01 1.66
C ASP A 32 40.22 -48.87 2.42
N GLU A 33 40.08 -47.63 1.95
CA GLU A 33 40.39 -46.47 2.78
C GLU A 33 39.59 -46.60 4.08
N ALA A 34 40.29 -46.70 5.21
CA ALA A 34 39.65 -46.89 6.50
C ALA A 34 38.81 -45.66 6.85
N ARG A 35 37.49 -45.74 6.62
CA ARG A 35 36.52 -44.74 7.07
C ARG A 35 36.58 -44.57 8.58
N PHE A 36 36.45 -43.34 9.08
CA PHE A 36 36.47 -43.08 10.53
C PHE A 36 35.23 -43.65 11.25
N VAL A 37 34.14 -43.90 10.52
CA VAL A 37 32.93 -44.60 10.99
C VAL A 37 32.58 -45.72 10.02
N SER A 38 32.27 -46.90 10.56
CA SER A 38 31.70 -48.01 9.79
C SER A 38 30.19 -47.79 9.65
N ALA A 39 29.73 -47.63 8.41
CA ALA A 39 28.33 -47.41 8.05
C ALA A 39 28.06 -47.98 6.64
N PRO A 40 26.80 -48.33 6.30
CA PRO A 40 26.45 -48.71 4.94
C PRO A 40 26.75 -47.59 3.93
N GLU A 41 27.28 -47.95 2.77
CA GLU A 41 27.44 -47.01 1.65
C GLU A 41 26.20 -47.03 0.75
N MET A 42 25.86 -45.86 0.22
CA MET A 42 24.75 -45.62 -0.70
C MET A 42 25.21 -44.66 -1.80
N GLN A 43 24.54 -44.71 -2.96
CA GLN A 43 24.74 -43.73 -4.00
C GLN A 43 23.89 -42.49 -3.72
N ALA A 44 24.43 -41.31 -4.00
CA ALA A 44 23.61 -40.11 -4.04
C ALA A 44 22.51 -40.26 -5.10
N GLY A 45 21.30 -39.86 -4.74
CA GLY A 45 20.07 -40.06 -5.50
C GLY A 45 19.20 -41.19 -4.96
N ASP A 46 19.78 -42.12 -4.19
CA ASP A 46 19.01 -43.18 -3.53
C ASP A 46 18.32 -42.66 -2.26
N SER A 47 17.07 -43.05 -2.04
CA SER A 47 16.40 -42.82 -0.75
C SER A 47 17.01 -43.70 0.35
N ILE A 48 17.11 -43.17 1.57
CA ILE A 48 17.55 -43.95 2.74
C ILE A 48 16.33 -44.40 3.53
N GLU A 49 16.19 -45.70 3.71
CA GLU A 49 15.17 -46.28 4.60
C GLU A 49 15.86 -46.94 5.80
N GLY A 50 15.32 -46.73 7.00
CA GLY A 50 15.85 -47.35 8.19
C GLY A 50 14.90 -47.29 9.38
N GLU A 51 15.35 -47.80 10.53
CA GLU A 51 14.60 -47.78 11.78
C GLU A 51 15.54 -47.46 12.95
N LEU A 52 15.16 -46.50 13.79
CA LEU A 52 15.80 -46.30 15.09
C LEU A 52 15.19 -47.26 16.12
N THR A 53 16.02 -48.12 16.68
CA THR A 53 15.62 -49.17 17.64
C THR A 53 16.48 -49.10 18.91
N SER A 54 16.12 -49.87 19.93
CA SER A 54 16.91 -49.99 21.16
C SER A 54 18.31 -50.59 20.95
N THR A 55 18.54 -51.23 19.80
CA THR A 55 19.85 -51.76 19.38
C THR A 55 20.67 -50.81 18.52
N SER A 56 20.08 -49.71 18.03
CA SER A 56 20.80 -48.71 17.23
C SER A 56 21.93 -48.06 18.05
N PRO A 57 23.04 -47.64 17.42
CA PRO A 57 24.12 -46.93 18.10
C PRO A 57 23.63 -45.73 18.92
N VAL A 58 24.28 -45.50 20.07
CA VAL A 58 23.94 -44.40 20.99
C VAL A 58 24.90 -43.24 20.77
N ASN A 59 24.37 -42.04 20.65
CA ASN A 59 25.16 -40.81 20.74
C ASN A 59 25.61 -40.64 22.21
N LEU A 60 26.92 -40.72 22.44
CA LEU A 60 27.50 -40.74 23.77
C LEU A 60 27.38 -39.40 24.52
N ASN A 61 27.09 -38.30 23.82
CA ASN A 61 26.96 -36.99 24.42
C ASN A 61 25.58 -36.76 25.05
N ASN A 62 24.51 -37.25 24.41
CA ASN A 62 23.12 -36.94 24.80
C ASN A 62 22.25 -38.20 25.03
N GLY A 63 22.78 -39.40 24.78
CA GLY A 63 22.08 -40.66 24.99
C GLY A 63 21.03 -41.01 23.93
N THR A 64 20.87 -40.21 22.88
CA THR A 64 19.91 -40.49 21.79
C THR A 64 20.43 -41.56 20.84
N ARG A 65 19.55 -42.11 19.99
CA ARG A 65 19.92 -43.12 18.98
C ARG A 65 20.24 -42.44 17.65
N HIS A 66 21.13 -43.04 16.88
CA HIS A 66 21.44 -42.56 15.54
C HIS A 66 21.62 -43.71 14.55
N SER A 67 21.53 -43.35 13.27
CA SER A 67 21.75 -44.22 12.13
C SER A 67 22.61 -43.48 11.10
N ALA A 68 23.73 -44.05 10.70
CA ALA A 68 24.72 -43.39 9.85
C ALA A 68 24.84 -44.10 8.49
N HIS A 69 24.99 -43.33 7.42
CA HIS A 69 25.11 -43.79 6.04
C HIS A 69 26.15 -42.97 5.28
N TRP A 70 27.02 -43.64 4.53
CA TRP A 70 27.97 -42.98 3.63
C TRP A 70 27.31 -42.73 2.28
N MET A 71 27.08 -41.47 1.95
CA MET A 71 26.51 -41.04 0.67
C MET A 71 27.62 -40.65 -0.30
N CYS A 72 27.79 -41.41 -1.38
CA CYS A 72 28.86 -41.22 -2.34
C CYS A 72 28.34 -40.65 -3.67
N GLY A 73 29.09 -39.72 -4.27
CA GLY A 73 28.76 -39.16 -5.58
C GLY A 73 29.04 -40.12 -6.73
N SER A 74 28.03 -40.34 -7.58
CA SER A 74 28.08 -41.22 -8.76
C SER A 74 28.88 -40.66 -9.94
N GLY A 75 29.19 -39.36 -9.93
CA GLY A 75 29.98 -38.67 -10.95
C GLY A 75 29.20 -37.91 -12.01
N GLU A 76 27.87 -37.97 -11.98
CA GLU A 76 26.97 -37.07 -12.73
C GLU A 76 26.68 -35.83 -11.87
N ALA A 77 26.67 -34.64 -12.47
CA ALA A 77 26.53 -33.35 -11.78
C ALA A 77 25.07 -33.09 -11.33
N GLU A 78 24.53 -34.04 -10.58
CA GLU A 78 23.16 -34.02 -10.09
C GLU A 78 23.10 -33.38 -8.69
N ARG A 79 22.00 -32.66 -8.45
CA ARG A 79 21.65 -32.04 -7.19
C ARG A 79 20.46 -32.79 -6.64
N TYR A 80 20.45 -33.06 -5.34
CA TYR A 80 19.37 -33.81 -4.71
C TYR A 80 18.82 -33.06 -3.50
N ARG A 81 17.49 -33.08 -3.39
CA ARG A 81 16.77 -32.74 -2.17
C ARG A 81 16.45 -34.03 -1.43
N TYR A 82 16.79 -34.08 -0.16
CA TYR A 82 16.44 -35.18 0.72
C TYR A 82 15.53 -34.67 1.81
N THR A 83 14.35 -35.29 1.95
CA THR A 83 13.35 -34.89 2.94
C THR A 83 13.22 -36.00 3.97
N LEU A 84 13.46 -35.68 5.26
CA LEU A 84 13.35 -36.64 6.34
C LEU A 84 11.89 -36.79 6.79
N ASP A 85 11.34 -37.98 6.59
CA ASP A 85 10.06 -38.42 7.13
C ASP A 85 10.29 -39.39 8.29
N ALA A 86 9.84 -39.01 9.48
CA ALA A 86 9.93 -39.82 10.69
C ALA A 86 8.76 -39.50 11.63
N PRO A 87 8.19 -40.50 12.34
CA PRO A 87 7.11 -40.29 13.31
C PRO A 87 7.62 -39.77 14.67
N PHE A 88 8.88 -39.34 14.75
CA PHE A 88 9.55 -38.86 15.95
C PHE A 88 10.41 -37.64 15.63
N ALA A 89 10.71 -36.82 16.65
CA ALA A 89 11.60 -35.68 16.49
C ALA A 89 13.00 -36.14 16.10
N ALA A 90 13.43 -35.77 14.90
CA ALA A 90 14.68 -36.23 14.30
C ALA A 90 15.51 -35.06 13.76
N SER A 91 16.82 -35.26 13.71
CA SER A 91 17.77 -34.31 13.12
C SER A 91 18.77 -35.00 12.21
N LEU A 92 19.26 -34.26 11.23
CA LEU A 92 20.30 -34.66 10.30
C LEU A 92 21.62 -34.03 10.73
N ALA A 93 22.72 -34.76 10.56
CA ALA A 93 24.07 -34.22 10.63
C ALA A 93 24.90 -34.77 9.46
N ALA A 94 25.80 -33.95 8.92
CA ALA A 94 26.70 -34.35 7.85
C ALA A 94 28.17 -34.13 8.24
N PHE A 95 29.02 -35.06 7.81
CA PHE A 95 30.46 -35.00 7.98
C PHE A 95 31.16 -35.30 6.64
N ASP A 96 32.31 -34.67 6.40
CA ASP A 96 33.16 -35.01 5.27
C ASP A 96 33.85 -36.38 5.47
N ASP A 97 34.66 -36.81 4.50
CA ASP A 97 35.39 -38.07 4.52
C ASP A 97 36.50 -38.13 5.58
N GLU A 98 36.99 -36.98 6.03
CA GLU A 98 37.98 -36.83 7.11
C GLU A 98 37.33 -36.77 8.51
N GLY A 99 36.01 -36.61 8.58
CA GLY A 99 35.23 -36.54 9.83
C GLY A 99 35.04 -35.13 10.38
N HIS A 100 35.30 -34.09 9.59
CA HIS A 100 34.91 -32.73 9.94
C HIS A 100 33.41 -32.55 9.80
N TRP A 101 32.84 -31.83 10.76
CA TRP A 101 31.42 -31.50 10.77
C TRP A 101 31.10 -30.44 9.70
N ILE A 102 30.12 -30.75 8.84
CA ILE A 102 29.62 -29.84 7.80
C ILE A 102 28.45 -29.00 8.32
N GLY A 103 27.50 -29.65 9.01
CA GLY A 103 26.28 -29.01 9.46
C GLY A 103 25.28 -29.95 10.10
N SER A 104 24.17 -29.39 10.56
CA SER A 104 22.99 -30.12 11.02
C SER A 104 21.70 -29.41 10.65
N ALA A 105 20.62 -30.16 10.52
CA ALA A 105 19.26 -29.65 10.36
C ALA A 105 18.32 -30.39 11.29
N GLU A 106 17.35 -29.70 11.88
CA GLU A 106 16.39 -30.27 12.82
C GLU A 106 14.97 -30.14 12.27
N SER A 107 14.14 -31.15 12.52
CA SER A 107 12.71 -31.06 12.20
C SER A 107 12.08 -29.96 13.07
N GLY A 108 11.20 -29.15 12.49
CA GLY A 108 10.55 -28.05 13.16
C GLY A 108 9.55 -28.50 14.24
N PRO A 109 9.22 -27.61 15.19
CA PRO A 109 8.28 -27.92 16.28
C PRO A 109 6.84 -28.15 15.78
N ASP A 110 6.50 -27.63 14.60
CA ASP A 110 5.17 -27.69 13.99
C ASP A 110 5.07 -28.81 12.93
N GLY A 111 6.06 -29.71 12.90
CA GLY A 111 6.09 -30.90 12.04
C GLY A 111 6.78 -30.69 10.68
N GLU A 112 7.53 -29.60 10.51
CA GLU A 112 8.33 -29.38 9.31
C GLU A 112 9.51 -30.36 9.24
N PRO A 113 9.74 -31.02 8.09
CA PRO A 113 10.80 -32.01 7.98
C PRO A 113 12.19 -31.36 7.89
N ALA A 114 13.20 -32.02 8.46
CA ALA A 114 14.59 -31.67 8.19
C ALA A 114 14.95 -31.99 6.73
N ILE A 115 15.61 -31.05 6.05
CA ILE A 115 15.99 -31.17 4.64
C ILE A 115 17.51 -31.29 4.53
N LEU A 116 17.99 -32.21 3.70
CA LEU A 116 19.38 -32.26 3.24
C LEU A 116 19.45 -31.90 1.75
N LEU A 117 20.24 -30.89 1.41
CA LEU A 117 20.63 -30.56 0.05
C LEU A 117 22.01 -31.15 -0.22
N SER A 118 22.12 -31.91 -1.30
CA SER A 118 23.37 -32.58 -1.66
C SER A 118 23.73 -32.32 -3.11
N ALA A 119 24.95 -31.85 -3.33
CA ALA A 119 25.59 -31.74 -4.64
C ALA A 119 26.97 -32.42 -4.58
N PRO A 120 27.01 -33.77 -4.50
CA PRO A 120 28.23 -34.49 -4.19
C PRO A 120 29.21 -34.43 -5.35
N GLU A 121 30.49 -34.25 -5.03
CA GLU A 121 31.55 -34.38 -6.02
C GLU A 121 31.78 -35.85 -6.40
N ALA A 122 32.18 -36.09 -7.65
CA ALA A 122 32.49 -37.43 -8.14
C ALA A 122 33.49 -38.12 -7.22
N GLN A 123 33.16 -39.33 -6.75
CA GLN A 123 34.03 -40.16 -5.89
C GLN A 123 34.31 -39.58 -4.49
N ARG A 124 33.65 -38.48 -4.09
CA ARG A 124 33.62 -38.05 -2.69
C ARG A 124 32.40 -38.59 -1.99
N CYS A 125 32.56 -38.88 -0.70
CA CYS A 125 31.48 -39.37 0.13
C CYS A 125 31.30 -38.51 1.37
N THR A 126 30.04 -38.30 1.73
CA THR A 126 29.62 -37.56 2.91
C THR A 126 28.93 -38.54 3.86
N LEU A 127 29.32 -38.52 5.13
CA LEU A 127 28.61 -39.30 6.15
C LEU A 127 27.36 -38.53 6.57
N VAL A 128 26.19 -39.08 6.27
CA VAL A 128 24.88 -38.56 6.70
C VAL A 128 24.42 -39.35 7.92
N VAL A 129 24.07 -38.65 8.98
CA VAL A 129 23.65 -39.24 10.25
C VAL A 129 22.24 -38.75 10.57
N ILE A 130 21.30 -39.70 10.69
CA ILE A 130 19.95 -39.48 11.17
C ILE A 130 19.97 -39.71 12.69
N ASN A 131 19.62 -38.69 13.46
CA ASN A 131 19.62 -38.71 14.92
C ASN A 131 18.19 -38.58 15.45
N GLY A 132 17.87 -39.32 16.51
CA GLY A 132 16.75 -38.96 17.37
C GLY A 132 17.09 -37.73 18.20
N GLN A 133 16.12 -36.83 18.38
CA GLN A 133 16.29 -35.64 19.22
C GLN A 133 16.09 -35.94 20.71
N ASP A 134 15.42 -37.05 21.06
CA ASP A 134 15.21 -37.48 22.44
C ASP A 134 15.38 -39.00 22.64
N GLY A 135 15.29 -39.44 23.90
CA GLY A 135 15.43 -40.85 24.27
C GLY A 135 14.23 -41.74 23.90
N ALA A 136 13.15 -41.16 23.38
CA ALA A 136 11.94 -41.85 22.92
C ALA A 136 11.86 -41.97 21.39
N ALA A 137 12.80 -41.37 20.66
CA ALA A 137 12.90 -41.42 19.20
C ALA A 137 13.21 -42.83 18.67
N PHE A 138 12.16 -43.64 18.55
CA PHE A 138 12.18 -44.98 17.97
C PHE A 138 11.12 -45.07 16.87
N GLY A 139 11.44 -45.80 15.81
CA GLY A 139 10.52 -46.04 14.70
C GLY A 139 11.21 -45.96 13.34
N PRO A 140 10.44 -46.26 12.27
CA PRO A 140 10.95 -46.18 10.92
C PRO A 140 11.19 -44.73 10.52
N TYR A 141 12.17 -44.50 9.66
CA TYR A 141 12.39 -43.22 9.00
C TYR A 141 12.71 -43.44 7.53
N THR A 142 12.38 -42.44 6.72
CA THR A 142 12.79 -42.37 5.31
C THR A 142 13.44 -41.02 5.06
N LEU A 143 14.64 -41.01 4.49
CA LEU A 143 15.23 -39.82 3.89
C LEU A 143 14.98 -39.91 2.38
N ALA A 144 13.86 -39.36 1.94
CA ALA A 144 13.38 -39.50 0.57
C ALA A 144 14.16 -38.58 -0.36
N ALA A 145 14.76 -39.15 -1.41
CA ALA A 145 15.55 -38.43 -2.40
C ALA A 145 14.70 -37.93 -3.56
N GLU A 146 14.92 -36.69 -3.97
CA GLU A 146 14.35 -36.07 -5.16
C GLU A 146 15.47 -35.40 -5.95
N ALA A 147 15.62 -35.75 -7.23
CA ALA A 147 16.57 -35.09 -8.12
C ALA A 147 16.09 -33.68 -8.46
N ALA A 148 16.97 -32.71 -8.35
CA ALA A 148 16.72 -31.34 -8.73
C ALA A 148 17.21 -31.07 -10.15
N GLU A 149 16.32 -30.56 -10.99
CA GLU A 149 16.64 -30.19 -12.36
C GLU A 149 17.47 -28.88 -12.41
N ALA A 150 18.16 -28.68 -13.53
CA ALA A 150 18.78 -27.39 -13.82
C ALA A 150 17.69 -26.40 -14.30
N GLU A 151 17.46 -25.35 -13.54
CA GLU A 151 16.59 -24.25 -13.96
C GLU A 151 17.41 -23.03 -14.32
N GLU A 152 17.09 -22.41 -15.46
CA GLU A 152 17.74 -21.19 -15.95
C GLU A 152 17.13 -19.90 -15.35
N GLY A 153 15.98 -20.02 -14.69
CA GLY A 153 15.24 -18.91 -14.11
C GLY A 153 14.56 -19.29 -12.80
N LEU A 154 14.28 -18.26 -11.99
CA LEU A 154 13.56 -18.37 -10.73
C LEU A 154 12.07 -18.17 -11.00
N VAL A 155 11.27 -19.19 -10.68
CA VAL A 155 9.81 -19.12 -10.74
C VAL A 155 9.29 -18.95 -9.32
N ALA A 156 8.42 -17.95 -9.12
CA ALA A 156 7.82 -17.71 -7.82
C ALA A 156 7.03 -18.94 -7.30
N ASP A 157 7.08 -19.15 -5.99
CA ASP A 157 6.47 -20.26 -5.24
C ASP A 157 7.02 -21.66 -5.59
N ARG A 158 8.06 -21.74 -6.42
CA ARG A 158 8.76 -22.99 -6.74
C ARG A 158 10.16 -22.96 -6.14
N PRO A 159 10.55 -23.98 -5.34
CA PRO A 159 11.91 -24.07 -4.83
C PRO A 159 12.88 -24.40 -5.97
N LEU A 160 13.90 -23.56 -6.14
CA LEU A 160 15.03 -23.79 -7.02
C LEU A 160 16.17 -24.37 -6.18
N ILE A 161 16.72 -25.51 -6.60
CA ILE A 161 17.88 -26.11 -5.95
C ILE A 161 19.07 -25.98 -6.87
N GLY A 162 20.08 -25.23 -6.46
CA GLY A 162 21.27 -24.94 -7.25
C GLY A 162 22.55 -25.43 -6.57
N ARG A 163 23.66 -25.22 -7.26
CA ARG A 163 25.02 -25.41 -6.74
C ARG A 163 25.84 -24.16 -7.07
N LEU A 164 26.63 -23.67 -6.13
CA LEU A 164 27.56 -22.59 -6.41
C LEU A 164 28.78 -23.14 -7.16
N GLU A 165 28.80 -22.97 -8.48
CA GLU A 165 29.96 -23.23 -9.34
C GLU A 165 30.79 -21.95 -9.48
N ASP A 166 32.12 -22.04 -9.43
CA ASP A 166 33.06 -20.92 -9.60
C ASP A 166 32.80 -19.66 -8.72
N GLY A 167 32.11 -19.82 -7.59
CA GLY A 167 31.92 -18.78 -6.57
C GLY A 167 30.65 -17.93 -6.72
N GLY A 168 29.75 -18.23 -7.66
CA GLY A 168 28.49 -17.50 -7.81
C GLY A 168 27.44 -18.21 -8.66
N ALA A 169 26.20 -17.72 -8.62
CA ALA A 169 25.13 -18.11 -9.53
C ALA A 169 24.24 -16.90 -9.84
N GLU A 170 23.55 -16.92 -10.97
CA GLU A 170 22.64 -15.84 -11.38
C GLU A 170 21.37 -16.43 -11.99
N TYR A 171 20.22 -15.96 -11.54
CA TYR A 171 18.91 -16.39 -12.01
C TYR A 171 18.09 -15.20 -12.50
N SER A 172 17.42 -15.38 -13.63
CA SER A 172 16.40 -14.44 -14.12
C SER A 172 15.09 -14.64 -13.38
N LEU A 173 14.39 -13.56 -13.05
CA LEU A 173 13.05 -13.56 -12.43
C LEU A 173 12.19 -12.59 -13.24
N SER A 174 11.17 -13.09 -13.92
CA SER A 174 10.25 -12.26 -14.72
C SER A 174 8.88 -12.21 -14.07
N LEU A 175 8.30 -11.01 -13.98
CA LEU A 175 7.01 -10.77 -13.36
C LEU A 175 6.05 -10.12 -14.35
N ASP A 176 4.92 -10.78 -14.61
CA ASP A 176 3.86 -10.26 -15.49
C ASP A 176 2.92 -9.25 -14.79
N ALA A 177 2.97 -9.22 -13.47
CA ALA A 177 2.15 -8.38 -12.60
C ALA A 177 2.98 -8.01 -11.36
N PRO A 178 2.63 -6.90 -10.67
CA PRO A 178 3.36 -6.54 -9.47
C PRO A 178 3.23 -7.63 -8.40
N ALA A 179 4.32 -7.90 -7.69
CA ALA A 179 4.39 -8.96 -6.69
C ALA A 179 5.21 -8.52 -5.48
N HIS A 180 4.73 -8.88 -4.29
CA HIS A 180 5.53 -8.82 -3.07
C HIS A 180 6.16 -10.18 -2.85
N LEU A 181 7.49 -10.25 -2.91
CA LEU A 181 8.25 -11.49 -2.82
C LEU A 181 9.07 -11.53 -1.53
N ASN A 182 9.01 -12.67 -0.86
CA ASN A 182 9.95 -13.08 0.17
C ASN A 182 10.94 -14.06 -0.46
N LEU A 183 12.13 -13.58 -0.79
CA LEU A 183 13.23 -14.37 -1.30
C LEU A 183 13.95 -15.02 -0.11
N ALA A 184 13.92 -16.34 -0.04
CA ALA A 184 14.59 -17.15 0.97
C ALA A 184 15.69 -17.99 0.33
N LEU A 185 16.93 -17.81 0.79
CA LEU A 185 18.08 -18.62 0.39
C LEU A 185 18.56 -19.43 1.59
N SER A 186 18.63 -20.75 1.43
CA SER A 186 19.14 -21.69 2.43
C SER A 186 20.28 -22.52 1.87
N GLY A 187 21.41 -22.61 2.57
CA GLY A 187 22.56 -23.42 2.15
C GLY A 187 23.74 -23.38 3.13
N GLU A 188 24.96 -23.47 2.63
CA GLU A 188 26.17 -23.41 3.47
C GLU A 188 26.38 -22.01 4.10
N GLN A 189 27.19 -21.93 5.16
CA GLN A 189 27.50 -20.64 5.78
C GLN A 189 28.32 -19.72 4.85
N GLY A 190 28.09 -18.41 4.95
CA GLY A 190 28.83 -17.41 4.16
C GLY A 190 28.26 -17.14 2.77
N LEU A 191 27.01 -17.52 2.51
CA LEU A 191 26.27 -17.15 1.31
C LEU A 191 25.99 -15.64 1.25
N ASP A 192 25.74 -15.17 0.03
CA ASP A 192 25.32 -13.81 -0.29
C ASP A 192 24.24 -13.84 -1.36
N MET A 193 23.26 -12.93 -1.27
CA MET A 193 22.18 -12.79 -2.25
C MET A 193 21.90 -11.32 -2.54
N HIS A 194 21.85 -10.97 -3.82
CA HIS A 194 21.54 -9.64 -4.32
C HIS A 194 20.42 -9.70 -5.36
N LEU A 195 19.44 -8.80 -5.24
CA LEU A 195 18.37 -8.61 -6.20
C LEU A 195 18.61 -7.30 -6.97
N ALA A 196 18.61 -7.38 -8.30
CA ALA A 196 18.82 -6.24 -9.19
C ALA A 196 17.74 -6.13 -10.27
N GLY A 197 17.33 -4.91 -10.62
CA GLY A 197 16.34 -4.56 -11.66
C GLY A 197 16.41 -3.08 -12.07
N GLU A 198 15.45 -2.59 -12.86
CA GLU A 198 15.44 -1.23 -13.43
C GLU A 198 15.54 -0.12 -12.36
N ASP A 199 14.94 -0.33 -11.18
CA ASP A 199 15.03 0.58 -10.01
C ASP A 199 15.25 -0.18 -8.69
N VAL A 200 15.68 -1.43 -8.77
CA VAL A 200 15.88 -2.30 -7.60
C VAL A 200 17.34 -2.67 -7.51
N ASN A 201 17.96 -2.42 -6.35
CA ASN A 201 19.29 -2.90 -6.02
C ASN A 201 19.35 -3.16 -4.51
N GLN A 202 18.97 -4.37 -4.10
CA GLN A 202 18.86 -4.74 -2.71
C GLN A 202 19.72 -5.97 -2.39
N ARG A 203 20.19 -6.04 -1.15
CA ARG A 203 21.01 -7.15 -0.64
C ARG A 203 20.28 -7.84 0.49
N ALA A 204 20.23 -9.16 0.44
CA ALA A 204 19.57 -9.96 1.47
C ALA A 204 20.28 -9.88 2.82
N GLU A 205 19.52 -10.12 3.89
CA GLU A 205 20.03 -10.17 5.25
C GLU A 205 20.06 -11.62 5.75
N SER A 206 21.09 -11.95 6.51
CA SER A 206 21.26 -13.24 7.18
C SER A 206 20.55 -13.25 8.51
N CYS A 207 19.61 -14.16 8.67
CA CYS A 207 18.86 -14.36 9.92
C CYS A 207 19.34 -15.58 10.71
N ALA A 208 20.10 -16.48 10.09
CA ALA A 208 20.83 -17.58 10.73
C ALA A 208 22.01 -18.01 9.85
N PRO A 209 22.99 -18.78 10.38
CA PRO A 209 24.11 -19.27 9.56
C PRO A 209 23.62 -20.10 8.37
N GLY A 210 23.86 -19.62 7.15
CA GLY A 210 23.41 -20.29 5.92
C GLY A 210 22.00 -19.91 5.45
N GLU A 211 21.29 -19.05 6.18
CA GLU A 211 19.95 -18.58 5.85
C GLU A 211 19.97 -17.07 5.54
N LEU A 212 19.45 -16.69 4.37
CA LEU A 212 19.24 -15.29 3.97
C LEU A 212 17.77 -15.04 3.63
N ARG A 213 17.29 -13.83 3.94
CA ARG A 213 15.96 -13.33 3.58
C ARG A 213 16.07 -11.98 2.89
N LEU A 214 15.27 -11.78 1.86
CA LEU A 214 15.05 -10.48 1.24
C LEU A 214 13.56 -10.34 0.97
N ASP A 215 12.96 -9.32 1.57
CA ASP A 215 11.57 -8.95 1.35
C ASP A 215 11.54 -7.78 0.37
N ALA A 216 10.90 -7.96 -0.79
CA ALA A 216 10.92 -6.97 -1.86
C ALA A 216 9.58 -6.92 -2.61
N TYR A 217 9.02 -5.72 -2.73
CA TYR A 217 7.94 -5.45 -3.67
C TYR A 217 8.55 -5.08 -5.03
N LEU A 218 8.08 -5.77 -6.08
CA LEU A 218 8.59 -5.66 -7.43
C LEU A 218 7.43 -5.37 -8.38
N GLU A 219 7.63 -4.38 -9.24
CA GLU A 219 6.75 -4.07 -10.36
C GLU A 219 6.86 -5.15 -11.47
N PRO A 220 5.95 -5.17 -12.47
CA PRO A 220 6.12 -6.02 -13.63
C PRO A 220 7.44 -5.70 -14.33
N GLY A 221 8.22 -6.73 -14.65
CA GLY A 221 9.52 -6.55 -15.27
C GLY A 221 10.47 -7.72 -15.07
N ASP A 222 11.71 -7.51 -15.55
CA ASP A 222 12.77 -8.50 -15.50
C ASP A 222 13.80 -8.14 -14.42
N TYR A 223 14.02 -9.08 -13.51
CA TYR A 223 14.92 -8.99 -12.38
C TYR A 223 15.99 -10.07 -12.44
N ARG A 224 17.09 -9.83 -11.73
CA ARG A 224 18.17 -10.81 -11.56
C ARG A 224 18.49 -11.04 -10.10
N VAL A 225 18.47 -12.30 -9.69
CA VAL A 225 18.92 -12.75 -8.37
C VAL A 225 20.33 -13.31 -8.52
N ARG A 226 21.31 -12.64 -7.90
CA ARG A 226 22.72 -13.05 -7.90
C ARG A 226 23.07 -13.65 -6.55
N LEU A 227 23.64 -14.84 -6.59
CA LEU A 227 24.13 -15.57 -5.43
C LEU A 227 25.66 -15.61 -5.44
N GLY A 228 26.28 -15.60 -4.27
CA GLY A 228 27.73 -15.66 -4.15
C GLY A 228 28.19 -16.00 -2.74
N ARG A 229 29.47 -15.73 -2.47
CA ARG A 229 30.07 -15.87 -1.14
C ARG A 229 30.42 -14.51 -0.55
N ALA A 230 29.98 -14.24 0.67
CA ALA A 230 30.32 -13.03 1.41
C ALA A 230 31.44 -13.31 2.44
N ALA A 231 32.42 -12.39 2.51
CA ALA A 231 33.43 -12.40 3.56
C ALA A 231 32.84 -12.08 4.95
N LYS A 232 31.74 -11.33 4.99
CA LYS A 232 30.93 -11.05 6.17
C LYS A 232 29.44 -11.01 5.78
N PRO A 233 28.58 -11.82 6.41
CA PRO A 233 27.15 -11.76 6.17
C PRO A 233 26.57 -10.43 6.66
N ASN A 234 25.57 -9.89 5.96
CA ASN A 234 24.78 -8.74 6.42
C ASN A 234 23.74 -9.28 7.41
N VAL A 235 23.90 -9.08 8.72
CA VAL A 235 23.10 -9.80 9.73
C VAL A 235 21.83 -9.01 10.08
N ALA A 236 20.66 -9.65 9.96
CA ALA A 236 19.36 -9.10 10.34
C ALA A 236 19.24 -8.94 11.87
N ALA A 237 18.33 -8.08 12.33
CA ALA A 237 18.00 -7.96 13.75
C ALA A 237 17.16 -9.14 14.29
N THR A 238 16.62 -9.98 13.41
CA THR A 238 15.67 -11.05 13.74
C THR A 238 16.24 -12.40 13.36
N GLU A 239 16.11 -13.38 14.27
CA GLU A 239 16.57 -14.76 14.05
C GLU A 239 15.52 -15.59 13.31
N CYS A 240 15.98 -16.53 12.47
CA CYS A 240 15.14 -17.52 11.81
C CYS A 240 15.63 -18.95 12.09
N ALA A 241 14.73 -19.93 12.07
CA ALA A 241 15.13 -21.33 12.18
C ALA A 241 15.77 -21.82 10.88
N SER A 242 16.84 -22.62 10.98
CA SER A 242 17.40 -23.34 9.84
C SER A 242 16.96 -24.81 9.87
N GLN A 243 16.22 -25.22 8.85
CA GLN A 243 15.75 -26.59 8.66
C GLN A 243 16.49 -27.30 7.52
N VAL A 244 17.50 -26.64 6.95
CA VAL A 244 18.20 -27.07 5.74
C VAL A 244 19.66 -27.30 6.05
N LEU A 245 20.12 -28.54 5.83
CA LEU A 245 21.51 -28.93 5.84
C LEU A 245 21.99 -28.97 4.40
N SER A 246 23.07 -28.26 4.06
CA SER A 246 23.64 -28.30 2.72
C SER A 246 25.03 -28.90 2.69
N THR A 247 25.34 -29.62 1.60
CA THR A 247 26.63 -30.26 1.34
C THR A 247 27.03 -30.06 -0.13
N GLY A 248 28.32 -29.93 -0.39
CA GLY A 248 28.86 -29.85 -1.76
C GLY A 248 28.56 -28.52 -2.48
N GLY A 249 28.27 -27.46 -1.73
CA GLY A 249 27.91 -26.14 -2.25
C GLY A 249 26.47 -26.04 -2.78
N ALA A 250 25.60 -26.98 -2.41
CA ALA A 250 24.19 -26.91 -2.76
C ALA A 250 23.47 -25.74 -2.06
N TYR A 251 22.38 -25.26 -2.62
CA TYR A 251 21.48 -24.31 -1.96
C TYR A 251 20.07 -24.46 -2.49
N GLN A 252 19.11 -23.96 -1.71
CA GLN A 252 17.72 -23.80 -2.12
C GLN A 252 17.40 -22.30 -2.11
N LEU A 253 16.83 -21.82 -3.21
CA LEU A 253 16.31 -20.47 -3.36
C LEU A 253 14.80 -20.58 -3.60
N VAL A 254 14.01 -19.85 -2.82
CA VAL A 254 12.55 -19.78 -2.98
C VAL A 254 12.16 -18.31 -3.08
N ALA A 255 11.34 -17.97 -4.06
CA ALA A 255 10.70 -16.66 -4.17
C ALA A 255 9.21 -16.80 -3.81
N GLU A 256 8.86 -16.68 -2.55
CA GLU A 256 7.47 -16.85 -2.08
C GLU A 256 6.67 -15.58 -2.35
N ARG A 257 5.50 -15.69 -2.97
CA ARG A 257 4.57 -14.57 -3.10
C ARG A 257 3.85 -14.31 -1.78
N ARG A 258 3.91 -13.08 -1.31
CA ARG A 258 3.10 -12.56 -0.21
C ARG A 258 1.78 -12.03 -0.77
N ASP A 259 0.72 -12.14 0.04
CA ASP A 259 -0.52 -11.43 -0.27
C ASP A 259 -0.28 -9.92 -0.22
N LEU A 260 -0.85 -9.18 -1.16
CA LEU A 260 -0.66 -7.74 -1.30
C LEU A 260 -1.60 -6.93 -0.41
N SER A 261 -2.68 -7.53 0.09
CA SER A 261 -3.65 -6.86 0.98
C SER A 261 -3.17 -6.76 2.43
N ASP A 262 -2.33 -7.70 2.88
CA ASP A 262 -1.78 -7.74 4.23
C ASP A 262 -0.26 -7.67 4.16
N GLY A 263 0.34 -6.53 4.53
CA GLY A 263 1.80 -6.49 4.53
C GLY A 263 2.44 -5.15 4.82
N ARG A 264 3.72 -5.25 5.18
CA ARG A 264 4.63 -4.12 5.23
C ARG A 264 5.16 -3.88 3.81
N ARG A 265 4.84 -2.75 3.17
CA ARG A 265 5.35 -2.35 1.84
C ARG A 265 5.44 -0.84 1.71
N ASN A 266 6.16 -0.39 0.68
CA ASN A 266 6.43 1.03 0.40
C ASN A 266 5.94 1.48 -0.98
N GLY A 267 5.04 0.70 -1.60
CA GLY A 267 4.46 1.05 -2.89
C GLY A 267 3.50 0.00 -3.46
N GLY A 268 3.13 0.19 -4.71
CA GLY A 268 2.27 -0.70 -5.49
C GLY A 268 0.78 -0.38 -5.46
N PRO A 269 -0.09 -1.28 -5.99
CA PRO A 269 -1.50 -0.99 -6.14
C PRO A 269 -2.22 -0.94 -4.80
N LEU A 270 -3.09 0.04 -4.64
CA LEU A 270 -4.07 0.14 -3.55
C LEU A 270 -5.38 -0.49 -4.01
N ARG A 271 -5.94 -1.33 -3.13
CA ARG A 271 -7.24 -1.99 -3.32
C ARG A 271 -8.16 -1.61 -2.18
N ASP A 272 -9.46 -1.76 -2.44
CA ASP A 272 -10.46 -1.52 -1.40
C ASP A 272 -10.22 -2.44 -0.20
N GLY A 273 -10.14 -1.84 0.98
CA GLY A 273 -9.89 -2.51 2.25
C GLY A 273 -8.42 -2.69 2.61
N ASP A 274 -7.47 -2.27 1.77
CA ASP A 274 -6.04 -2.39 2.05
C ASP A 274 -5.65 -1.68 3.36
N ARG A 275 -4.79 -2.34 4.15
CA ARG A 275 -4.12 -1.78 5.34
C ARG A 275 -2.65 -2.10 5.28
N ILE A 276 -1.86 -1.10 4.93
CA ILE A 276 -0.45 -1.23 4.59
C ILE A 276 0.38 -0.61 5.71
N ASN A 277 1.35 -1.36 6.24
CA ASN A 277 2.42 -0.77 7.04
C ASN A 277 3.57 -0.41 6.10
N GLY A 278 4.27 0.70 6.31
CA GLY A 278 5.43 1.04 5.50
C GLY A 278 6.53 1.69 6.32
N GLY A 279 7.70 1.86 5.71
CA GLY A 279 8.82 2.60 6.27
C GLY A 279 9.26 3.69 5.29
N LEU A 280 9.11 4.95 5.67
CA LEU A 280 9.55 6.09 4.89
C LEU A 280 11.02 6.37 5.19
N GLU A 281 11.87 6.44 4.17
CA GLU A 281 13.21 7.01 4.31
C GLU A 281 13.11 8.54 4.28
N GLY A 282 13.91 9.23 5.11
CA GLY A 282 13.82 10.69 5.25
C GLY A 282 14.17 11.42 3.96
N GLY A 283 13.29 12.34 3.54
CA GLY A 283 13.49 13.17 2.35
C GLY A 283 13.21 12.48 1.00
N VAL A 284 12.64 11.27 1.01
CA VAL A 284 12.11 10.59 -0.18
C VAL A 284 10.62 10.33 -0.03
N SER A 285 9.92 10.05 -1.14
CA SER A 285 8.51 9.66 -1.13
C SER A 285 8.33 8.17 -1.49
N ASN A 286 7.39 7.53 -0.80
CA ASN A 286 6.88 6.22 -1.19
C ASN A 286 5.69 6.40 -2.12
N THR A 287 5.61 5.63 -3.20
CA THR A 287 4.58 5.81 -4.25
C THR A 287 3.75 4.56 -4.42
N TYR A 288 2.43 4.74 -4.36
CA TYR A 288 1.41 3.75 -4.61
C TYR A 288 0.59 4.11 -5.85
N THR A 289 -0.06 3.11 -6.44
CA THR A 289 -0.94 3.28 -7.61
C THR A 289 -2.37 2.94 -7.25
N LEU A 290 -3.33 3.67 -7.81
CA LEU A 290 -4.76 3.43 -7.61
C LEU A 290 -5.44 3.49 -8.98
N HIS A 291 -6.09 2.40 -9.36
CA HIS A 291 -6.88 2.32 -10.58
C HIS A 291 -8.37 2.28 -10.23
N LEU A 292 -9.17 3.07 -10.94
CA LEU A 292 -10.63 3.10 -10.81
C LEU A 292 -11.27 2.89 -12.18
N ASP A 293 -12.07 1.84 -12.33
CA ASP A 293 -12.82 1.56 -13.57
C ASP A 293 -13.99 2.54 -13.78
N GLU A 294 -14.49 3.12 -12.68
CA GLU A 294 -15.63 4.03 -12.62
C GLU A 294 -15.43 5.03 -11.47
N ALA A 295 -16.22 6.11 -11.46
CA ALA A 295 -16.17 7.07 -10.38
C ALA A 295 -16.50 6.40 -9.03
N ALA A 296 -15.77 6.74 -7.98
CA ALA A 296 -15.91 6.12 -6.68
C ALA A 296 -15.55 7.08 -5.55
N GLU A 297 -16.24 6.94 -4.42
CA GLU A 297 -15.80 7.55 -3.17
C GLU A 297 -14.52 6.85 -2.71
N VAL A 298 -13.47 7.62 -2.43
CA VAL A 298 -12.18 7.11 -1.98
C VAL A 298 -11.82 7.79 -0.67
N THR A 299 -11.52 6.97 0.33
CA THR A 299 -10.93 7.41 1.60
C THR A 299 -9.54 6.80 1.75
N LEU A 300 -8.54 7.66 1.88
CA LEU A 300 -7.16 7.30 2.18
C LEU A 300 -6.82 7.90 3.55
N ASP A 301 -6.42 7.04 4.48
CA ASP A 301 -5.91 7.43 5.80
C ASP A 301 -4.42 7.13 5.87
N LEU A 302 -3.58 8.13 6.11
CA LEU A 302 -2.15 7.98 6.34
C LEU A 302 -1.83 8.41 7.77
N GLY A 303 -1.34 7.48 8.59
CA GLY A 303 -0.94 7.75 9.96
C GLY A 303 0.51 7.41 10.25
N SER A 304 1.18 8.22 11.06
CA SER A 304 2.56 7.98 11.50
C SER A 304 2.81 8.58 12.87
N SER A 305 3.38 7.79 13.78
CA SER A 305 3.88 8.31 15.06
C SER A 305 5.31 8.86 14.97
N ALA A 306 5.98 8.66 13.83
CA ALA A 306 7.40 8.95 13.65
C ALA A 306 7.66 10.25 12.90
N PHE A 307 6.71 10.71 12.08
CA PHE A 307 6.83 11.91 11.25
C PHE A 307 5.46 12.54 11.03
N ASP A 308 5.47 13.81 10.62
CA ASP A 308 4.29 14.57 10.22
C ASP A 308 3.84 14.13 8.81
N ALA A 309 2.67 13.50 8.73
CA ALA A 309 2.22 12.82 7.53
C ALA A 309 1.84 13.82 6.43
N LEU A 310 2.23 13.52 5.18
CA LEU A 310 1.77 14.28 4.02
C LEU A 310 1.41 13.30 2.91
N LEU A 311 0.14 13.37 2.49
CA LEU A 311 -0.47 12.50 1.49
C LEU A 311 -0.80 13.29 0.23
N ASN A 312 -0.30 12.85 -0.94
CA ASN A 312 -0.66 13.42 -2.23
C ASN A 312 -1.38 12.40 -3.11
N VAL A 313 -2.45 12.81 -3.80
CA VAL A 313 -3.18 12.01 -4.79
C VAL A 313 -3.18 12.75 -6.13
N ILE A 314 -2.46 12.20 -7.11
CA ILE A 314 -2.19 12.87 -8.39
C ILE A 314 -2.56 11.94 -9.53
N GLY A 315 -3.46 12.36 -10.42
CA GLY A 315 -3.87 11.56 -11.58
C GLY A 315 -5.18 12.04 -12.19
N SER A 316 -5.38 11.79 -13.48
CA SER A 316 -6.64 12.12 -14.18
C SER A 316 -7.12 13.58 -14.02
N GLY A 317 -6.18 14.54 -13.94
CA GLY A 317 -6.47 15.95 -13.69
C GLY A 317 -6.63 16.33 -12.21
N THR A 318 -6.73 15.36 -11.31
CA THR A 318 -6.76 15.57 -9.86
C THR A 318 -5.34 15.77 -9.31
N ASN A 319 -5.19 16.75 -8.41
CA ASN A 319 -4.00 16.95 -7.60
C ASN A 319 -4.43 17.39 -6.20
N ILE A 320 -4.54 16.43 -5.28
CA ILE A 320 -4.95 16.64 -3.90
C ILE A 320 -3.73 16.45 -3.01
N SER A 321 -3.56 17.34 -2.04
CA SER A 321 -2.49 17.28 -1.04
C SER A 321 -3.09 17.55 0.33
N ASN A 322 -2.78 16.71 1.31
CA ASN A 322 -3.28 16.84 2.67
C ASN A 322 -2.21 16.40 3.66
N ASP A 323 -1.88 17.27 4.62
CA ASP A 323 -0.96 17.02 5.74
C ASP A 323 -1.73 16.71 7.03
N ASP A 324 -2.71 17.54 7.41
CA ASP A 324 -3.38 17.46 8.72
C ASP A 324 -4.89 17.12 8.66
N GLY A 325 -5.33 16.27 7.73
CA GLY A 325 -6.74 15.89 7.59
C GLY A 325 -7.27 14.84 8.59
N GLY A 326 -6.37 14.20 9.35
CA GLY A 326 -6.64 13.07 10.25
C GLY A 326 -6.64 13.45 11.73
N MET A 327 -6.20 12.52 12.60
CA MET A 327 -6.03 12.81 14.04
C MET A 327 -4.60 13.29 14.33
N GLY A 328 -4.45 14.51 14.84
CA GLY A 328 -3.11 15.04 15.13
C GLY A 328 -2.42 15.50 13.86
N THR A 329 -1.26 14.91 13.55
CA THR A 329 -0.44 15.16 12.34
C THR A 329 -0.58 14.04 11.30
N ASP A 330 -1.71 13.32 11.37
CA ASP A 330 -2.06 12.28 10.40
C ASP A 330 -2.82 12.93 9.23
N SER A 331 -2.66 12.38 8.04
CA SER A 331 -3.35 12.87 6.84
C SER A 331 -4.57 12.03 6.51
N ARG A 332 -5.62 12.68 6.00
CA ARG A 332 -6.80 12.00 5.45
C ARG A 332 -7.25 12.69 4.18
N VAL A 333 -7.40 11.90 3.11
CA VAL A 333 -8.08 12.32 1.89
C VAL A 333 -9.39 11.54 1.79
N GLN A 334 -10.51 12.24 1.80
CA GLN A 334 -11.84 11.68 1.54
C GLN A 334 -12.49 12.49 0.43
N THR A 335 -12.65 11.88 -0.75
CA THR A 335 -13.15 12.58 -1.94
C THR A 335 -13.79 11.57 -2.90
N VAL A 336 -14.37 12.06 -3.99
CA VAL A 336 -14.77 11.22 -5.13
C VAL A 336 -13.71 11.34 -6.22
N LEU A 337 -13.18 10.21 -6.65
CA LEU A 337 -12.25 10.13 -7.76
C LEU A 337 -12.98 9.56 -8.98
N MET A 338 -12.72 10.12 -10.15
CA MET A 338 -13.27 9.64 -11.42
C MET A 338 -12.58 8.34 -11.85
N ALA A 339 -13.14 7.69 -12.88
CA ALA A 339 -12.45 6.58 -13.53
C ALA A 339 -11.08 7.02 -14.05
N GLY A 340 -10.04 6.23 -13.78
CA GLY A 340 -8.68 6.51 -14.24
C GLY A 340 -7.60 5.99 -13.31
N ASP A 341 -6.37 6.40 -13.61
CA ASP A 341 -5.16 6.02 -12.89
C ASP A 341 -4.65 7.17 -12.03
N TYR A 342 -4.36 6.86 -10.77
CA TYR A 342 -3.90 7.77 -9.75
C TYR A 342 -2.61 7.28 -9.13
N ARG A 343 -1.76 8.24 -8.78
CA ARG A 343 -0.55 8.06 -8.00
C ARG A 343 -0.79 8.61 -6.60
N VAL A 344 -0.60 7.77 -5.60
CA VAL A 344 -0.74 8.14 -4.19
C VAL A 344 0.66 8.18 -3.58
N GLU A 345 1.11 9.36 -3.17
CA GLU A 345 2.42 9.53 -2.53
C GLU A 345 2.29 9.68 -1.02
N VAL A 346 3.08 8.89 -0.31
CA VAL A 346 3.34 9.05 1.13
C VAL A 346 4.70 9.74 1.28
N THR A 347 4.70 10.91 1.91
CA THR A 347 5.90 11.65 2.29
C THR A 347 5.71 12.23 3.68
N SER A 348 6.73 12.92 4.20
CA SER A 348 6.65 13.72 5.41
C SER A 348 6.70 15.21 5.11
N TYR A 349 5.99 16.01 5.92
CA TYR A 349 6.02 17.46 5.80
C TYR A 349 7.37 18.05 6.26
N ASP A 350 7.99 17.45 7.26
CA ASP A 350 9.25 17.90 7.87
C ASP A 350 10.51 17.24 7.28
N GLY A 351 10.35 16.31 6.33
CA GLY A 351 11.42 15.56 5.70
C GLY A 351 12.01 14.43 6.54
N THR A 352 11.42 14.10 7.70
CA THR A 352 11.83 12.96 8.52
C THR A 352 11.27 11.64 7.99
N GLY A 353 11.85 10.52 8.42
CA GLY A 353 11.45 9.17 7.99
C GLY A 353 11.12 8.29 9.19
N GLY A 354 10.35 7.23 8.95
CA GLY A 354 9.91 6.30 9.98
C GLY A 354 8.78 5.39 9.50
N ASP A 355 8.22 4.62 10.43
CA ASP A 355 7.13 3.70 10.10
C ASP A 355 5.79 4.43 9.99
N TYR A 356 4.93 3.99 9.05
CA TYR A 356 3.58 4.52 8.85
C TYR A 356 2.55 3.42 8.57
N GLU A 357 1.27 3.74 8.74
CA GLU A 357 0.13 2.94 8.29
C GLU A 357 -0.65 3.73 7.24
N LEU A 358 -0.89 3.13 6.07
CA LEU A 358 -1.76 3.65 5.01
C LEU A 358 -2.96 2.72 4.86
N SER A 359 -4.18 3.23 4.95
CA SER A 359 -5.39 2.45 4.66
C SER A 359 -6.21 3.07 3.55
N MET A 360 -6.80 2.22 2.71
CA MET A 360 -7.64 2.62 1.59
C MET A 360 -9.03 1.99 1.73
N ARG A 361 -10.07 2.81 1.57
CA ARG A 361 -11.45 2.35 1.46
C ARG A 361 -12.10 2.99 0.24
N ARG A 362 -12.87 2.20 -0.48
CA ARG A 362 -13.67 2.60 -1.63
C ARG A 362 -15.16 2.49 -1.28
N GLY A 363 -15.91 3.51 -1.61
CA GLY A 363 -17.37 3.53 -1.61
C GLY A 363 -17.91 3.63 -3.04
N GLU A 364 -19.11 3.12 -3.26
CA GLU A 364 -19.85 3.39 -4.50
C GLU A 364 -20.22 4.87 -4.56
N PHE A 365 -20.09 5.48 -5.74
CA PHE A 365 -20.60 6.82 -6.01
C PHE A 365 -21.83 6.70 -6.92
N ASP A 366 -23.00 7.08 -6.42
CA ASP A 366 -24.29 6.96 -7.14
C ASP A 366 -24.74 8.24 -7.85
N GLY A 367 -23.92 9.30 -7.78
CA GLY A 367 -24.19 10.58 -8.43
C GLY A 367 -23.71 10.65 -9.89
N GLU A 368 -24.20 11.64 -10.63
CA GLU A 368 -23.59 12.07 -11.89
C GLU A 368 -22.84 13.39 -11.65
N PHE A 369 -21.56 13.43 -12.04
CA PHE A 369 -20.86 14.71 -12.13
C PHE A 369 -21.21 15.39 -13.45
N ARG A 370 -21.60 16.66 -13.36
CA ARG A 370 -21.84 17.49 -14.52
C ARG A 370 -21.02 18.75 -14.40
N ASN A 371 -19.98 18.89 -15.23
CA ASN A 371 -19.08 20.06 -15.23
C ASN A 371 -19.47 21.13 -16.26
N ASP A 372 -20.47 20.86 -17.09
CA ASP A 372 -21.00 21.81 -18.07
C ASP A 372 -22.48 21.59 -18.38
N GLY A 373 -23.08 22.48 -19.16
CA GLY A 373 -24.40 22.28 -19.74
C GLY A 373 -25.52 23.06 -19.02
N PRO A 374 -26.80 22.76 -19.29
CA PRO A 374 -27.90 23.54 -18.74
C PRO A 374 -28.13 23.22 -17.26
N ILE A 375 -28.33 24.24 -16.44
CA ILE A 375 -28.82 24.14 -15.07
C ILE A 375 -30.20 24.78 -14.97
N ALA A 376 -31.17 24.07 -14.41
CA ALA A 376 -32.54 24.55 -14.21
C ALA A 376 -32.69 25.27 -12.86
N SER A 377 -33.71 26.13 -12.74
CA SER A 377 -34.08 26.71 -11.45
C SER A 377 -34.50 25.59 -10.47
N GLY A 378 -33.94 25.61 -9.26
CA GLY A 378 -34.12 24.59 -8.23
C GLY A 378 -33.29 23.32 -8.43
N GLU A 379 -32.37 23.29 -9.41
CA GLU A 379 -31.44 22.18 -9.62
C GLU A 379 -30.15 22.39 -8.84
N GLU A 380 -29.65 21.32 -8.24
CA GLU A 380 -28.32 21.22 -7.64
C GLU A 380 -27.44 20.33 -8.52
N VAL A 381 -26.22 20.77 -8.78
CA VAL A 381 -25.24 20.07 -9.59
C VAL A 381 -23.99 19.81 -8.80
N ARG A 382 -23.54 18.55 -8.80
CA ARG A 382 -22.19 18.22 -8.35
C ARG A 382 -21.23 18.22 -9.53
N GLY A 383 -20.12 18.92 -9.36
CA GLY A 383 -19.05 18.99 -10.35
C GLY A 383 -17.68 18.83 -9.70
N GLN A 384 -16.65 18.72 -10.53
CA GLN A 384 -15.26 18.70 -10.10
C GLN A 384 -14.47 19.74 -10.89
N TYR A 385 -13.86 20.67 -10.17
CA TYR A 385 -12.97 21.68 -10.73
C TYR A 385 -11.53 21.21 -10.59
N VAL A 386 -10.85 20.97 -11.72
CA VAL A 386 -9.47 20.43 -11.77
C VAL A 386 -8.42 21.48 -12.15
N GLY A 387 -8.79 22.77 -12.12
CA GLY A 387 -7.89 23.88 -12.50
C GLY A 387 -7.54 23.97 -13.99
N VAL A 388 -8.03 23.03 -14.82
CA VAL A 388 -7.83 22.99 -16.27
C VAL A 388 -9.18 22.79 -16.95
N GLY A 389 -9.64 23.79 -17.70
CA GLY A 389 -10.95 23.80 -18.36
C GLY A 389 -11.91 24.84 -17.77
N GLU A 390 -12.98 25.14 -18.49
CA GLU A 390 -14.03 26.05 -18.03
C GLU A 390 -15.25 25.21 -17.62
N ASN A 391 -15.52 25.09 -16.32
CA ASN A 391 -16.74 24.46 -15.85
C ASN A 391 -17.89 25.47 -16.01
N ARG A 392 -18.68 25.33 -17.08
CA ARG A 392 -19.62 26.35 -17.54
C ARG A 392 -21.04 25.85 -17.68
N TYR A 393 -21.93 26.49 -16.95
CA TYR A 393 -23.35 26.16 -16.96
C TYR A 393 -24.17 27.24 -17.64
N ARG A 394 -25.24 26.83 -18.29
CA ARG A 394 -26.22 27.71 -18.93
C ARG A 394 -27.46 27.77 -18.06
N PHE A 395 -27.72 28.94 -17.47
CA PHE A 395 -28.92 29.21 -16.69
C PHE A 395 -29.89 30.06 -17.51
N THR A 396 -31.16 29.69 -17.56
CA THR A 396 -32.18 30.41 -18.35
C THR A 396 -33.24 30.98 -17.41
N VAL A 397 -33.50 32.27 -17.57
CA VAL A 397 -34.51 33.03 -16.82
C VAL A 397 -35.64 33.39 -17.80
N GLU A 398 -36.86 32.93 -17.53
CA GLU A 398 -38.00 33.11 -18.46
C GLU A 398 -38.74 34.43 -18.27
N GLU A 399 -38.75 34.93 -17.04
CA GLU A 399 -39.36 36.20 -16.63
C GLU A 399 -38.45 36.90 -15.61
N THR A 400 -38.58 38.21 -15.42
CA THR A 400 -37.76 38.94 -14.46
C THR A 400 -37.86 38.27 -13.08
N ALA A 401 -36.72 37.87 -12.53
CA ALA A 401 -36.64 37.00 -11.35
C ALA A 401 -35.57 37.49 -10.37
N GLU A 402 -35.84 37.29 -9.08
CA GLU A 402 -34.81 37.26 -8.06
C GLU A 402 -34.09 35.91 -8.13
N VAL A 403 -32.76 35.95 -8.23
CA VAL A 403 -31.92 34.78 -8.46
C VAL A 403 -30.90 34.65 -7.34
N ASN A 404 -30.78 33.45 -6.81
CA ASN A 404 -29.79 33.04 -5.83
C ASN A 404 -28.94 31.92 -6.46
N LEU A 405 -27.63 32.13 -6.53
CA LEU A 405 -26.66 31.19 -7.08
C LEU A 405 -25.60 30.93 -6.02
N ALA A 406 -25.52 29.70 -5.54
CA ALA A 406 -24.53 29.31 -4.54
C ALA A 406 -23.56 28.27 -5.08
N LEU A 407 -22.27 28.45 -4.80
CA LEU A 407 -21.20 27.54 -5.15
C LEU A 407 -20.44 27.15 -3.89
N ASP A 408 -20.61 25.90 -3.48
CA ASP A 408 -20.05 25.36 -2.24
C ASP A 408 -18.94 24.35 -2.52
N SER A 409 -17.85 24.44 -1.76
CA SER A 409 -16.76 23.46 -1.81
C SER A 409 -16.09 23.28 -0.44
N LEU A 410 -15.80 22.03 -0.09
CA LEU A 410 -14.96 21.70 1.07
C LEU A 410 -13.50 21.46 0.66
N ASP A 411 -13.25 21.28 -0.64
CA ASP A 411 -11.97 20.83 -1.17
C ASP A 411 -11.09 22.00 -1.64
N PHE A 412 -11.69 23.16 -1.95
CA PHE A 412 -10.99 24.33 -2.47
C PHE A 412 -11.76 25.63 -2.14
N ASP A 413 -11.16 26.78 -2.47
CA ASP A 413 -11.73 28.13 -2.27
C ASP A 413 -12.46 28.56 -3.57
N PRO A 414 -13.80 28.41 -3.66
CA PRO A 414 -14.55 28.59 -4.89
C PRO A 414 -14.79 30.06 -5.25
N MET A 415 -14.81 30.34 -6.56
CA MET A 415 -15.20 31.64 -7.12
C MET A 415 -16.24 31.42 -8.21
N LEU A 416 -17.41 32.05 -8.09
CA LEU A 416 -18.49 31.96 -9.06
C LEU A 416 -18.54 33.22 -9.91
N SER A 417 -18.56 33.08 -11.24
CA SER A 417 -18.83 34.18 -12.17
C SER A 417 -20.15 34.00 -12.90
N LEU A 418 -20.94 35.09 -12.97
CA LEU A 418 -22.19 35.18 -13.70
C LEU A 418 -22.05 36.19 -14.84
N GLN A 419 -22.29 35.76 -16.08
CA GLN A 419 -22.20 36.61 -17.27
C GLN A 419 -23.37 36.37 -18.24
N GLY A 420 -23.99 37.43 -18.75
CA GLY A 420 -25.05 37.34 -19.77
C GLY A 420 -25.96 38.54 -19.78
N GLU A 421 -26.56 38.88 -20.93
CA GLU A 421 -27.52 39.99 -21.06
C GLU A 421 -27.06 41.35 -20.47
N GLY A 422 -25.75 41.63 -20.52
CA GLY A 422 -25.16 42.85 -19.96
C GLY A 422 -24.91 42.82 -18.45
N VAL A 423 -25.17 41.69 -17.78
CA VAL A 423 -24.79 41.40 -16.40
C VAL A 423 -23.40 40.74 -16.40
N GLU A 424 -22.53 41.21 -15.51
CA GLU A 424 -21.21 40.64 -15.22
C GLU A 424 -20.99 40.80 -13.70
N LEU A 425 -21.10 39.68 -12.98
CA LEU A 425 -20.94 39.61 -11.54
C LEU A 425 -19.98 38.45 -11.20
N SER A 426 -19.29 38.56 -10.08
CA SER A 426 -18.46 37.50 -9.53
C SER A 426 -18.45 37.60 -8.01
N ASP A 427 -18.37 36.47 -7.34
CA ASP A 427 -18.29 36.39 -5.88
C ASP A 427 -17.47 35.16 -5.46
N ASP A 428 -16.61 35.32 -4.45
CA ASP A 428 -15.74 34.27 -3.90
C ASP A 428 -15.98 33.97 -2.41
N ASP A 429 -16.61 34.85 -1.62
CA ASP A 429 -16.67 34.65 -0.15
C ASP A 429 -18.00 35.00 0.54
N SER A 430 -19.03 35.43 -0.20
CA SER A 430 -20.30 35.87 0.40
C SER A 430 -21.20 34.72 0.90
N GLY A 431 -20.89 33.46 0.59
CA GLY A 431 -21.65 32.26 0.96
C GLY A 431 -21.31 31.68 2.35
N GLY A 432 -20.30 32.20 3.02
CA GLY A 432 -19.79 31.66 4.29
C GLY A 432 -18.81 30.50 4.07
N ASP A 433 -17.91 30.26 5.03
CA ASP A 433 -16.80 29.28 4.92
C ASP A 433 -15.96 29.41 3.63
N ARG A 434 -15.87 30.63 3.06
CA ARG A 434 -15.24 30.96 1.76
C ARG A 434 -16.01 30.45 0.52
N ASN A 435 -17.28 30.10 0.67
CA ASN A 435 -18.12 29.74 -0.47
C ASN A 435 -18.65 30.99 -1.18
N SER A 436 -19.04 30.84 -2.45
CA SER A 436 -19.57 31.94 -3.25
C SER A 436 -21.10 32.00 -3.19
N LEU A 437 -21.66 33.21 -3.13
CA LEU A 437 -23.10 33.47 -3.16
C LEU A 437 -23.43 34.73 -3.96
N ILE A 438 -24.08 34.56 -5.11
CA ILE A 438 -24.59 35.67 -5.93
C ILE A 438 -26.11 35.79 -5.76
N ASN A 439 -26.54 36.90 -5.18
CA ASN A 439 -27.96 37.30 -5.08
C ASN A 439 -28.22 38.54 -5.94
N THR A 440 -29.08 38.41 -6.95
CA THR A 440 -29.36 39.52 -7.89
C THR A 440 -30.74 39.41 -8.54
N VAL A 441 -31.16 40.45 -9.26
CA VAL A 441 -32.36 40.42 -10.11
C VAL A 441 -31.91 40.31 -11.56
N LEU A 442 -32.43 39.31 -12.26
CA LEU A 442 -32.12 39.06 -13.67
C LEU A 442 -33.36 39.28 -14.53
N GLU A 443 -33.15 39.92 -15.68
CA GLU A 443 -34.15 40.03 -16.73
C GLU A 443 -34.27 38.71 -17.50
N PRO A 444 -35.34 38.51 -18.30
CA PRO A 444 -35.49 37.31 -19.12
C PRO A 444 -34.30 37.14 -20.07
N GLY A 445 -33.67 35.98 -20.06
CA GLY A 445 -32.43 35.78 -20.80
C GLY A 445 -31.71 34.47 -20.52
N THR A 446 -30.54 34.33 -21.14
CA THR A 446 -29.64 33.20 -20.91
C THR A 446 -28.32 33.69 -20.35
N TYR A 447 -27.96 33.13 -19.20
CA TYR A 447 -26.78 33.47 -18.44
C TYR A 447 -25.79 32.30 -18.41
N THR A 448 -24.51 32.63 -18.33
CA THR A 448 -23.41 31.68 -18.12
C THR A 448 -22.98 31.78 -16.68
N LEU A 449 -22.94 30.63 -15.99
CA LEU A 449 -22.28 30.47 -14.70
C LEU A 449 -20.94 29.79 -14.95
N GLU A 450 -19.86 30.35 -14.42
CA GLU A 450 -18.53 29.79 -14.54
C GLU A 450 -17.96 29.52 -13.15
N VAL A 451 -17.57 28.26 -12.93
CA VAL A 451 -16.90 27.84 -11.70
C VAL A 451 -15.40 28.04 -11.86
N GLN A 452 -14.86 28.85 -10.98
CA GLN A 452 -13.44 29.15 -10.86
C GLN A 452 -12.97 28.83 -9.45
N SER A 453 -11.67 28.98 -9.22
CA SER A 453 -11.03 28.77 -7.92
C SER A 453 -10.13 29.95 -7.63
N TYR A 454 -10.25 30.50 -6.42
CA TYR A 454 -9.26 31.43 -5.89
C TYR A 454 -7.99 30.67 -5.49
N SER A 455 -8.14 29.50 -4.87
CA SER A 455 -7.05 28.57 -4.59
C SER A 455 -7.53 27.12 -4.46
N GLY A 456 -6.73 26.15 -4.92
CA GLY A 456 -7.04 24.73 -4.84
C GLY A 456 -7.89 24.21 -6.01
N SER A 457 -8.25 22.93 -5.93
CA SER A 457 -9.08 22.19 -6.90
C SER A 457 -9.80 21.06 -6.18
N GLY A 458 -10.99 20.69 -6.64
CA GLY A 458 -11.74 19.60 -6.02
C GLY A 458 -13.21 19.58 -6.42
N ILE A 459 -14.02 18.90 -5.63
CA ILE A 459 -15.46 18.76 -5.87
C ILE A 459 -16.18 20.01 -5.39
N TYR A 460 -17.23 20.40 -6.09
CA TYR A 460 -18.13 21.46 -5.69
C TYR A 460 -19.59 21.08 -5.91
N THR A 461 -20.46 21.84 -5.26
CA THR A 461 -21.90 21.82 -5.47
C THR A 461 -22.32 23.21 -5.96
N LEU A 462 -23.00 23.26 -7.12
CA LEU A 462 -23.59 24.48 -7.68
C LEU A 462 -25.11 24.38 -7.61
N SER A 463 -25.74 25.33 -6.93
CA SER A 463 -27.20 25.47 -6.92
C SER A 463 -27.62 26.75 -7.63
N ALA A 464 -28.76 26.71 -8.31
CA ALA A 464 -29.33 27.87 -8.98
C ALA A 464 -30.83 27.93 -8.72
N ASP A 465 -31.28 28.95 -8.00
CA ASP A 465 -32.67 29.21 -7.68
C ASP A 465 -33.11 30.54 -8.30
N ALA A 466 -34.27 30.54 -8.96
CA ALA A 466 -34.95 31.73 -9.42
C ALA A 466 -36.40 31.75 -8.94
N SER A 467 -36.79 32.87 -8.36
CA SER A 467 -38.15 33.18 -7.94
C SER A 467 -38.69 34.42 -8.67
N PRO A 468 -39.99 34.48 -9.00
CA PRO A 468 -40.58 35.65 -9.65
C PRO A 468 -40.25 36.95 -8.91
N PHE A 469 -39.88 37.99 -9.65
CA PHE A 469 -39.58 39.29 -9.07
C PHE A 469 -40.87 40.00 -8.64
N GLU A 470 -41.16 39.99 -7.33
CA GLU A 470 -42.33 40.69 -6.75
C GLU A 470 -42.01 42.11 -6.25
N GLY A 471 -40.74 42.52 -6.29
CA GLY A 471 -40.27 43.82 -5.83
C GLY A 471 -40.44 44.95 -6.84
N ARG A 472 -39.85 46.10 -6.52
CA ARG A 472 -39.68 47.21 -7.47
C ARG A 472 -38.24 47.72 -7.47
N MET A 473 -37.73 48.06 -8.66
CA MET A 473 -36.43 48.73 -8.82
C MET A 473 -36.58 50.23 -8.53
N SER A 474 -35.82 50.76 -7.58
CA SER A 474 -35.85 52.18 -7.19
C SER A 474 -34.64 52.58 -6.36
N ASP A 475 -33.93 53.64 -6.75
CA ASP A 475 -32.75 54.14 -6.01
C ASP A 475 -33.12 55.06 -4.83
N GLY A 476 -34.42 55.26 -4.63
CA GLY A 476 -34.98 56.03 -3.51
C GLY A 476 -36.50 56.15 -3.57
N GLY A 477 -37.05 57.05 -2.78
CA GLY A 477 -38.49 57.35 -2.77
C GLY A 477 -39.23 56.74 -1.59
N GLU A 478 -40.56 56.77 -1.63
CA GLU A 478 -41.41 56.31 -0.52
C GLU A 478 -41.46 54.78 -0.45
N VAL A 479 -41.37 54.23 0.75
CA VAL A 479 -41.50 52.79 1.02
C VAL A 479 -42.40 52.57 2.24
N ALA A 480 -43.01 51.40 2.32
CA ALA A 480 -43.90 51.03 3.42
C ALA A 480 -43.48 49.67 4.03
N PRO A 481 -43.88 49.39 5.29
CA PRO A 481 -43.81 48.05 5.84
C PRO A 481 -44.45 47.00 4.91
N GLY A 482 -43.78 45.85 4.75
CA GLY A 482 -44.15 44.78 3.82
C GLY A 482 -43.54 44.91 2.42
N GLU A 483 -42.89 46.03 2.06
CA GLU A 483 -42.28 46.20 0.74
C GLU A 483 -40.85 45.62 0.66
N THR A 484 -40.49 45.15 -0.54
CA THR A 484 -39.09 44.89 -0.93
C THR A 484 -38.73 45.77 -2.13
N VAL A 485 -37.62 46.49 -2.01
CA VAL A 485 -37.11 47.41 -3.03
C VAL A 485 -35.66 47.08 -3.36
N TYR A 486 -35.30 47.21 -4.63
CA TYR A 486 -33.95 47.01 -5.12
C TYR A 486 -33.41 48.32 -5.66
N GLY A 487 -32.33 48.82 -5.08
CA GLY A 487 -31.66 50.05 -5.51
C GLY A 487 -30.32 49.77 -6.16
N GLN A 488 -29.99 50.49 -7.22
CA GLN A 488 -28.68 50.45 -7.84
C GLN A 488 -27.75 51.44 -7.16
N MET A 489 -26.84 50.93 -6.33
CA MET A 489 -25.84 51.77 -5.67
C MET A 489 -24.68 52.07 -6.63
N ALA A 490 -24.52 53.36 -6.95
CA ALA A 490 -23.33 53.85 -7.64
C ALA A 490 -22.11 53.89 -6.70
N LEU A 491 -20.90 53.91 -7.27
CA LEU A 491 -19.64 53.95 -6.53
C LEU A 491 -19.60 55.15 -5.55
N GLY A 492 -19.48 54.87 -4.25
CA GLY A 492 -19.49 55.91 -3.21
C GLY A 492 -20.81 56.67 -3.07
N GLY A 493 -21.88 56.13 -3.67
CA GLY A 493 -23.23 56.66 -3.61
C GLY A 493 -23.96 56.24 -2.33
N ARG A 494 -25.23 56.65 -2.25
CA ARG A 494 -26.16 56.24 -1.20
C ARG A 494 -27.55 56.05 -1.80
N LEU A 495 -28.33 55.14 -1.24
CA LEU A 495 -29.75 54.97 -1.51
C LEU A 495 -30.53 55.63 -0.37
N SER A 496 -31.56 56.39 -0.68
CA SER A 496 -32.35 57.12 0.32
C SER A 496 -33.84 56.89 0.12
N TYR A 497 -34.45 56.24 1.12
CA TYR A 497 -35.86 55.89 1.12
C TYR A 497 -36.59 56.62 2.25
N ARG A 498 -37.86 56.92 2.00
CA ARG A 498 -38.77 57.53 2.96
C ARG A 498 -39.75 56.47 3.42
N LEU A 499 -39.49 55.87 4.58
CA LEU A 499 -40.36 54.87 5.18
C LEU A 499 -41.58 55.55 5.83
N VAL A 500 -42.77 55.22 5.34
CA VAL A 500 -44.04 55.71 5.88
C VAL A 500 -44.69 54.62 6.73
N VAL A 501 -44.86 54.90 8.01
CA VAL A 501 -45.51 54.01 8.98
C VAL A 501 -46.86 54.62 9.34
N GLU A 502 -47.96 53.95 8.99
CA GLU A 502 -49.31 54.46 9.26
C GLU A 502 -49.80 54.13 10.68
N GLU A 503 -49.33 53.02 11.24
CA GLU A 503 -49.71 52.52 12.56
C GLU A 503 -48.50 52.00 13.33
N ALA A 504 -48.50 52.18 14.66
CA ALA A 504 -47.38 51.76 15.49
C ALA A 504 -47.14 50.24 15.40
N ARG A 505 -45.96 49.84 14.94
CA ARG A 505 -45.59 48.43 14.73
C ARG A 505 -44.09 48.21 14.89
N ASP A 506 -43.72 46.96 15.09
CA ASP A 506 -42.33 46.54 15.00
C ASP A 506 -41.97 46.44 13.50
N VAL A 507 -40.81 46.94 13.11
CA VAL A 507 -40.34 46.92 11.71
C VAL A 507 -38.92 46.37 11.69
N VAL A 508 -38.67 45.42 10.80
CA VAL A 508 -37.33 44.85 10.57
C VAL A 508 -36.86 45.28 9.19
N LEU A 509 -35.87 46.15 9.14
CA LEU A 509 -35.20 46.57 7.91
C LEU A 509 -33.98 45.68 7.69
N GLU A 510 -33.87 45.06 6.52
CA GLU A 510 -32.69 44.28 6.12
C GLU A 510 -32.17 44.77 4.77
N SER A 511 -30.88 45.12 4.71
CA SER A 511 -30.18 45.39 3.46
C SER A 511 -29.20 44.27 3.16
N THR A 512 -29.26 43.74 1.94
CA THR A 512 -28.36 42.67 1.48
C THR A 512 -27.84 42.99 0.08
N SER A 513 -26.60 42.61 -0.20
CA SER A 513 -25.97 42.73 -1.51
C SER A 513 -24.80 41.76 -1.61
N SER A 514 -24.58 41.16 -2.78
CA SER A 514 -23.39 40.34 -3.06
C SER A 514 -22.16 41.16 -3.44
N ALA A 515 -22.29 42.48 -3.59
CA ALA A 515 -21.19 43.33 -4.05
C ALA A 515 -20.93 44.53 -3.13
N VAL A 516 -21.90 44.86 -2.28
CA VAL A 516 -21.86 46.06 -1.43
C VAL A 516 -21.93 45.64 0.02
N ASP A 517 -20.88 45.96 0.76
CA ASP A 517 -20.90 45.96 2.21
C ASP A 517 -21.77 47.12 2.70
N THR A 518 -23.00 46.80 3.13
CA THR A 518 -24.03 47.79 3.38
C THR A 518 -23.88 48.42 4.75
N VAL A 519 -24.15 49.72 4.83
CA VAL A 519 -24.32 50.45 6.09
C VAL A 519 -25.67 51.11 6.05
N MET A 520 -26.58 50.66 6.90
CA MET A 520 -27.94 51.18 7.01
C MET A 520 -28.07 52.15 8.17
N ARG A 521 -28.74 53.27 7.94
CA ARG A 521 -29.09 54.27 8.96
C ARG A 521 -30.56 54.61 8.88
N LEU A 522 -31.25 54.51 10.01
CA LEU A 522 -32.67 54.87 10.17
C LEU A 522 -32.77 56.13 11.03
N THR A 523 -33.38 57.19 10.50
CA THR A 523 -33.60 58.43 11.24
C THR A 523 -35.04 58.93 11.14
N GLY A 524 -35.54 59.55 12.20
CA GLY A 524 -36.86 60.19 12.20
C GLY A 524 -37.59 60.03 13.53
N ASN A 525 -38.45 61.01 13.88
CA ASN A 525 -39.25 60.98 15.11
C ASN A 525 -38.47 60.68 16.42
N GLY A 526 -37.20 61.10 16.48
CA GLY A 526 -36.32 60.87 17.64
C GLY A 526 -35.54 59.55 17.61
N ILE A 527 -35.70 58.73 16.57
CA ILE A 527 -34.89 57.54 16.28
C ILE A 527 -33.68 57.96 15.43
N ASP A 528 -32.52 57.41 15.77
CA ASP A 528 -31.26 57.53 15.02
C ASP A 528 -30.45 56.25 15.26
N GLU A 529 -30.75 55.22 14.47
CA GLU A 529 -30.11 53.92 14.57
C GLU A 529 -29.26 53.66 13.32
N GLN A 530 -28.16 52.93 13.50
CA GLN A 530 -27.27 52.52 12.42
C GLN A 530 -26.77 51.11 12.66
N ASN A 531 -26.69 50.33 11.59
CA ASN A 531 -26.06 49.03 11.59
C ASN A 531 -25.32 48.85 10.26
N ASP A 532 -24.10 48.35 10.31
CA ASP A 532 -23.29 47.93 9.18
C ASP A 532 -23.33 46.40 9.04
N ASP A 533 -23.06 45.66 10.11
CA ASP A 533 -23.05 44.19 10.07
C ASP A 533 -24.17 43.56 10.89
N ALA A 534 -24.95 42.68 10.26
CA ALA A 534 -25.96 41.86 10.91
C ALA A 534 -25.62 40.37 10.83
N THR A 535 -25.74 39.68 11.97
CA THR A 535 -25.49 38.25 12.06
C THR A 535 -26.41 37.47 11.10
N GLY A 536 -25.78 36.64 10.25
CA GLY A 536 -26.47 35.78 9.29
C GLY A 536 -26.82 36.45 7.96
N LEU A 537 -26.37 37.68 7.70
CA LEU A 537 -26.61 38.41 6.44
C LEU A 537 -25.31 38.70 5.65
N GLY A 538 -24.18 38.10 6.01
CA GLY A 538 -22.87 38.42 5.41
C GLY A 538 -22.51 39.89 5.66
N PHE A 539 -22.23 40.64 4.58
CA PHE A 539 -22.01 42.10 4.61
C PHE A 539 -23.32 42.93 4.62
N GLY A 540 -24.43 42.30 5.02
CA GLY A 540 -25.74 42.92 5.10
C GLY A 540 -26.01 43.55 6.47
N SER A 541 -26.85 44.59 6.49
CA SER A 541 -27.27 45.29 7.71
C SER A 541 -28.70 44.94 8.11
N ARG A 542 -28.99 44.98 9.41
CA ARG A 542 -30.34 44.82 9.98
C ARG A 542 -30.62 45.88 11.05
N ILE A 543 -31.77 46.54 10.96
CA ILE A 543 -32.31 47.40 12.03
C ILE A 543 -33.69 46.88 12.42
N SER A 544 -33.92 46.65 13.72
CA SER A 544 -35.21 46.19 14.24
C SER A 544 -35.71 47.18 15.29
N GLU A 545 -36.79 47.90 14.97
CA GLU A 545 -37.29 48.98 15.81
C GLU A 545 -38.81 49.03 15.88
N ARG A 546 -39.33 49.51 17.02
CA ARG A 546 -40.77 49.76 17.16
C ARG A 546 -41.11 51.19 16.76
N LEU A 547 -41.61 51.36 15.54
CA LEU A 547 -41.89 52.66 14.96
C LEU A 547 -43.29 53.16 15.34
N GLN A 548 -43.42 54.44 15.62
CA GLN A 548 -44.71 55.13 15.77
C GLN A 548 -45.20 55.63 14.41
N PRO A 549 -46.48 55.98 14.26
CA PRO A 549 -46.98 56.56 13.02
C PRO A 549 -46.19 57.81 12.62
N GLY A 550 -45.73 57.85 11.38
CA GLY A 550 -44.94 58.96 10.86
C GLY A 550 -44.03 58.55 9.71
N THR A 551 -43.08 59.42 9.43
CA THR A 551 -42.17 59.29 8.30
C THR A 551 -40.74 59.22 8.81
N TYR A 552 -40.00 58.22 8.34
CA TYR A 552 -38.61 57.96 8.66
C TYR A 552 -37.77 57.98 7.38
N GLU A 553 -36.49 58.29 7.51
CA GLU A 553 -35.49 58.23 6.45
C GLU A 553 -34.61 57.01 6.66
N VAL A 554 -34.56 56.15 5.64
CA VAL A 554 -33.68 54.98 5.56
C VAL A 554 -32.60 55.29 4.54
N GLU A 555 -31.38 55.49 5.01
CA GLU A 555 -30.20 55.70 4.18
C GLU A 555 -29.37 54.42 4.16
N ILE A 556 -29.03 53.93 2.96
CA ILE A 556 -28.10 52.83 2.79
C ILE A 556 -26.89 53.34 2.02
N SER A 557 -25.70 53.16 2.59
CA SER A 557 -24.41 53.48 1.97
C SER A 557 -23.52 52.24 1.90
N ALA A 558 -22.41 52.32 1.18
CA ALA A 558 -21.36 51.31 1.24
C ALA A 558 -20.34 51.65 2.34
N PHE A 559 -19.88 50.68 3.13
CA PHE A 559 -18.75 50.86 4.05
C PHE A 559 -17.45 51.20 3.29
N GLY A 560 -17.31 50.63 2.08
CA GLY A 560 -16.22 50.87 1.13
C GLY A 560 -16.61 51.65 -0.12
N SER A 561 -15.79 51.54 -1.17
CA SER A 561 -16.07 52.13 -2.50
C SER A 561 -16.58 51.08 -3.46
N ASN A 562 -17.74 50.50 -3.13
CA ASN A 562 -18.34 49.43 -3.93
C ASN A 562 -19.58 49.96 -4.66
N ARG A 563 -19.98 49.25 -5.71
CA ARG A 563 -21.20 49.50 -6.48
C ARG A 563 -21.92 48.19 -6.65
N GLY A 564 -23.24 48.21 -6.75
CA GLY A 564 -24.01 46.99 -6.93
C GLY A 564 -25.48 47.20 -6.65
N THR A 565 -26.25 46.14 -6.85
CA THR A 565 -27.67 46.11 -6.48
C THR A 565 -27.77 45.84 -4.99
N VAL A 566 -28.55 46.66 -4.27
CA VAL A 566 -28.87 46.45 -2.87
C VAL A 566 -30.35 46.13 -2.75
N ARG A 567 -30.66 45.01 -2.11
CA ARG A 567 -32.01 44.60 -1.74
C ARG A 567 -32.32 45.17 -0.35
N LEU A 568 -33.36 45.99 -0.24
CA LEU A 568 -33.94 46.45 1.02
C LEU A 568 -35.28 45.74 1.24
N SER A 569 -35.36 44.92 2.29
CA SER A 569 -36.58 44.27 2.76
C SER A 569 -37.09 44.96 4.02
N ILE A 570 -38.39 45.22 4.08
CA ILE A 570 -39.04 45.93 5.18
C ILE A 570 -40.07 44.97 5.79
N GLY A 571 -39.63 44.12 6.71
CA GLY A 571 -40.47 43.15 7.41
C GLY A 571 -41.42 43.81 8.43
N GLU A 572 -42.55 43.14 8.68
CA GLU A 572 -43.59 43.52 9.66
C GLU A 572 -43.61 42.60 10.89
#